data_AF-A0A6A6XQI3-F1
#
_entry.id   AF-A0A6A6XQI3-F1
#
_cell.length_a   1.000
_cell.length_b   1.000
_cell.length_c   1.000
_cell.angle_alpha   90.00
_cell.angle_beta   90.00
_cell.angle_gamma   90.00
#
_symmetry.space_group_name_H-M   'P 1'
#
loop_
_entity.id
_entity.type
_entity.pdbx_description
1 polymer ?
#
loop_
_entity_poly.entity_id
_entity_poly.type
_entity_poly.pdbx_seq_one_letter_code
_entity_poly.pdbx_strand_id
1 'polypeptide(L)'
;MDRASQALAEALFTDGPRSYRAVAEKSNVPRSTLHRRKHGGVSKETKAQLQQYLTLEEEKVLVTFLLPMASFGQPVQIKYILSLAYSIARQRSTTNKPTKPPGKNWARAFGKRHPELRARIVRPID
;
A
#
# COMPACT_ATOMS: atom_id res chain seq x y z
N MET A 1 0.55 -5.51 -11.20
CA MET A 1 0.32 -4.50 -12.27
C MET A 1 -1.17 -4.21 -12.34
N ASP A 2 -1.58 -2.99 -12.61
CA ASP A 2 -3.00 -2.65 -12.78
C ASP A 2 -3.51 -2.97 -14.19
N ARG A 3 -4.84 -3.08 -14.32
CA ARG A 3 -5.55 -3.46 -15.54
C ARG A 3 -5.20 -2.60 -16.76
N ALA A 4 -4.96 -1.30 -16.58
CA ALA A 4 -4.60 -0.40 -17.69
C ALA A 4 -3.18 -0.65 -18.20
N SER A 5 -2.23 -0.91 -17.29
CA SER A 5 -0.87 -1.31 -17.67
C SER A 5 -0.83 -2.68 -18.35
N GLN A 6 -1.64 -3.64 -17.88
CA GLN A 6 -1.78 -4.94 -18.52
C GLN A 6 -2.34 -4.82 -19.94
N ALA A 7 -3.41 -4.03 -20.13
CA ALA A 7 -4.01 -3.81 -21.44
C ALA A 7 -3.04 -3.17 -22.45
N LEU A 8 -2.20 -2.23 -22.01
CA LEU A 8 -1.15 -1.66 -22.85
C LEU A 8 -0.05 -2.66 -23.17
N ALA A 9 0.38 -3.47 -22.19
CA ALA A 9 1.38 -4.50 -22.42
C ALA A 9 0.87 -5.55 -23.41
N GLU A 10 -0.36 -6.05 -23.24
CA GLU A 10 -0.98 -7.03 -24.11
C GLU A 10 -1.10 -6.51 -25.56
N ALA A 11 -1.45 -5.23 -25.75
CA ALA A 11 -1.52 -4.60 -27.06
C ALA A 11 -0.15 -4.38 -27.74
N LEU A 12 0.96 -4.46 -26.99
CA LEU A 12 2.32 -4.39 -27.52
C LEU A 12 2.87 -5.78 -27.87
N PHE A 13 2.50 -6.81 -27.11
CA PHE A 13 3.02 -8.18 -27.27
C PHE A 13 2.23 -9.02 -28.27
N THR A 14 0.91 -8.87 -28.28
CA THR A 14 0.08 -9.37 -29.39
C THR A 14 0.10 -8.26 -30.42
N ASP A 15 0.29 -8.54 -31.71
CA ASP A 15 0.22 -7.56 -32.83
C ASP A 15 -1.22 -7.03 -33.02
N GLY A 16 -1.83 -6.66 -31.90
CA GLY A 16 -3.20 -6.29 -31.70
C GLY A 16 -3.39 -4.81 -31.95
N PRO A 17 -4.56 -4.27 -31.56
CA PRO A 17 -4.94 -2.93 -31.93
C PRO A 17 -3.94 -1.88 -31.41
N ARG A 18 -3.27 -1.18 -32.33
CA ARG A 18 -2.31 -0.11 -32.00
C ARG A 18 -2.99 1.19 -31.54
N SER A 19 -4.31 1.31 -31.75
CA SER A 19 -5.07 2.50 -31.36
C SER A 19 -5.67 2.36 -29.96
N TYR A 20 -5.62 3.44 -29.17
CA TYR A 20 -6.19 3.42 -27.80
C TYR A 20 -7.67 3.09 -27.75
N ARG A 21 -8.42 3.36 -28.83
CA ARG A 21 -9.85 3.08 -28.91
C ARG A 21 -10.11 1.57 -28.94
N ALA A 22 -9.41 0.85 -29.82
CA ALA A 22 -9.57 -0.59 -29.93
C ALA A 22 -8.97 -1.35 -28.72
N VAL A 23 -7.90 -0.83 -28.10
CA VAL A 23 -7.42 -1.35 -26.79
C VAL A 23 -8.47 -1.13 -25.69
N ALA A 24 -9.13 0.04 -25.67
CA ALA A 24 -10.17 0.35 -24.69
C ALA A 24 -11.37 -0.59 -24.83
N GLU A 25 -11.83 -0.84 -26.06
CA GLU A 25 -12.93 -1.75 -26.38
C GLU A 25 -12.58 -3.20 -25.97
N LYS A 26 -11.36 -3.68 -26.26
CA LYS A 26 -10.92 -5.04 -25.89
C LYS A 26 -10.76 -5.23 -24.38
N SER A 27 -10.19 -4.25 -23.69
CA SER A 27 -9.83 -4.36 -22.26
C SER A 27 -10.90 -3.87 -21.28
N ASN A 28 -11.95 -3.23 -21.82
CA ASN A 28 -12.96 -2.49 -21.06
C ASN A 28 -12.36 -1.42 -20.12
N VAL A 29 -11.27 -0.78 -20.56
CA VAL A 29 -10.60 0.32 -19.84
C VAL A 29 -10.80 1.61 -20.63
N PRO A 30 -11.32 2.69 -20.02
CA PRO A 30 -11.52 3.95 -20.73
C PRO A 30 -10.25 4.47 -21.42
N ARG A 31 -10.40 4.96 -22.66
CA ARG A 31 -9.29 5.52 -23.46
C ARG A 31 -8.48 6.58 -22.70
N SER A 32 -9.14 7.44 -21.93
CA SER A 32 -8.48 8.47 -21.12
C SER A 32 -7.54 7.89 -20.05
N THR A 33 -7.92 6.74 -19.48
CA THR A 33 -7.10 6.02 -18.49
C THR A 33 -5.89 5.37 -19.16
N LEU A 34 -6.05 4.76 -20.34
CA LEU A 34 -4.94 4.22 -21.14
C LEU A 34 -3.96 5.31 -21.56
N HIS A 35 -4.47 6.46 -22.03
CA HIS A 35 -3.66 7.61 -22.40
C HIS A 35 -2.85 8.11 -21.20
N ARG A 36 -3.51 8.40 -20.07
CA ARG A 36 -2.83 8.78 -18.83
C ARG A 36 -1.76 7.77 -18.41
N ARG A 37 -2.01 6.48 -18.63
CA ARG A 37 -1.07 5.40 -18.27
C ARG A 37 0.18 5.40 -19.13
N LYS A 38 0.05 5.57 -20.45
CA LYS A 38 1.19 5.67 -21.37
C LYS A 38 2.07 6.89 -21.07
N HIS A 39 1.46 7.99 -20.63
CA HIS A 39 2.18 9.21 -20.24
C HIS A 39 2.71 9.18 -18.78
N GLY A 40 2.94 7.99 -18.21
CA GLY A 40 3.58 7.84 -16.89
C GLY A 40 2.66 8.01 -15.69
N GLY A 41 1.35 8.14 -15.88
CA GLY A 41 0.40 8.27 -14.78
C GLY A 41 0.24 6.96 -13.99
N VAL A 42 0.57 6.98 -12.70
CA VAL A 42 0.39 5.84 -11.78
C VAL A 42 -1.07 5.62 -11.37
N SER A 43 -1.40 4.41 -10.91
CA SER A 43 -2.78 4.05 -10.57
C SER A 43 -3.13 4.71 -9.25
N LYS A 44 -4.41 4.84 -8.95
CA LYS A 44 -4.83 5.39 -7.66
C LYS A 44 -4.28 4.55 -6.51
N GLU A 45 -4.26 3.22 -6.67
CA GLU A 45 -3.73 2.27 -5.70
C GLU A 45 -2.21 2.40 -5.52
N THR A 46 -1.45 2.40 -6.62
CA THR A 46 0.02 2.57 -6.55
C THR A 46 0.38 3.94 -5.97
N LYS A 47 -0.35 5.00 -6.36
CA LYS A 47 -0.16 6.32 -5.76
C LYS A 47 -0.45 6.31 -4.27
N ALA A 48 -1.53 5.65 -3.84
CA ALA A 48 -1.86 5.52 -2.42
C ALA A 48 -0.78 4.77 -1.66
N GLN A 49 -0.24 3.67 -2.22
CA GLN A 49 0.88 2.92 -1.63
C GLN A 49 2.15 3.78 -1.49
N LEU A 50 2.51 4.55 -2.52
CA LEU A 50 3.68 5.44 -2.49
C LEU A 50 3.54 6.58 -1.48
N GLN A 51 2.32 6.98 -1.15
CA GLN A 51 2.02 8.01 -0.15
C GLN A 51 1.86 7.45 1.26
N GLN A 52 2.01 6.14 1.47
CA GLN A 52 1.98 5.57 2.80
C GLN A 52 3.21 5.96 3.61
N TYR A 53 3.03 6.00 4.93
CA TYR A 53 4.09 6.29 5.87
C TYR A 53 5.18 5.20 5.83
N LEU A 54 4.76 3.93 5.85
CA LEU A 54 5.60 2.74 5.67
C LEU A 54 5.50 2.22 4.24
N THR A 55 6.56 1.57 3.74
CA THR A 55 6.49 0.86 2.47
C THR A 55 5.74 -0.45 2.68
N LEU A 56 5.28 -1.08 1.60
CA LEU A 56 4.58 -2.37 1.70
C LEU A 56 5.46 -3.43 2.39
N GLU A 57 6.77 -3.45 2.08
CA GLU A 57 7.71 -4.41 2.67
C GLU A 57 7.93 -4.15 4.16
N GLU A 58 8.02 -2.89 4.57
CA GLU A 58 8.12 -2.54 5.98
C GLU A 58 6.85 -2.81 6.76
N GLU A 59 5.68 -2.57 6.16
CA GLU A 59 4.41 -2.98 6.79
C GLU A 59 4.37 -4.50 6.97
N LYS A 60 4.82 -5.28 5.98
CA LYS A 60 4.93 -6.74 6.14
C LYS A 60 5.84 -7.12 7.29
N VAL A 61 7.06 -6.58 7.36
CA VAL A 61 8.00 -6.87 8.46
C VAL A 61 7.38 -6.55 9.83
N LEU A 62 6.69 -5.41 9.93
CA LEU A 62 5.98 -5.04 11.15
C LEU A 62 4.89 -6.06 11.51
N VAL A 63 4.13 -6.54 10.52
CA VAL A 63 3.10 -7.57 10.73
C VAL A 63 3.71 -8.90 11.17
N THR A 64 4.76 -9.36 10.50
CA THR A 64 5.43 -10.62 10.84
C THR A 64 6.02 -10.60 12.25
N PHE A 65 6.44 -9.42 12.73
CA PHE A 65 6.90 -9.23 14.11
C PHE A 65 5.73 -9.23 15.11
N LEU A 66 4.61 -8.57 14.78
CA LEU A 66 3.46 -8.43 15.68
C LEU A 66 2.61 -9.70 15.82
N LEU A 67 2.56 -10.54 14.79
CA LEU A 67 1.75 -11.77 14.80
C LEU A 67 2.16 -12.76 15.91
N PRO A 68 3.45 -13.14 16.05
CA PRO A 68 3.91 -13.99 17.16
C PRO A 68 3.69 -13.35 18.53
N MET A 69 4.02 -12.06 18.68
CA MET A 69 3.80 -11.29 19.91
C MET A 69 2.34 -11.41 20.40
N ALA A 70 1.41 -11.28 19.46
CA ALA A 70 -0.02 -11.39 19.76
C ALA A 70 -0.46 -12.84 20.07
N SER A 71 0.24 -13.85 19.55
CA SER A 71 -0.02 -15.26 19.88
C SER A 71 0.43 -15.63 21.29
N PHE A 72 1.43 -14.94 21.86
CA PHE A 72 1.87 -15.11 23.24
C PHE A 72 0.90 -14.51 24.28
N GLY A 73 -0.33 -14.18 23.88
CA GLY A 73 -1.36 -13.60 24.76
C GLY A 73 -1.10 -12.14 25.13
N GLN A 74 -0.10 -11.49 24.54
CA GLN A 74 0.16 -10.08 24.79
C GLN A 74 -0.74 -9.20 23.92
N PRO A 75 -1.55 -8.31 24.51
CA PRO A 75 -2.38 -7.39 23.75
C PRO A 75 -1.49 -6.38 23.01
N VAL A 76 -1.60 -6.32 21.68
CA VAL A 76 -0.83 -5.37 20.89
C VAL A 76 -1.47 -3.98 21.01
N GLN A 77 -0.85 -3.12 21.81
CA GLN A 77 -1.34 -1.75 22.01
C GLN A 77 -1.07 -0.86 20.79
N ILE A 78 -2.03 0.01 20.45
CA ILE A 78 -1.91 0.98 19.36
C ILE A 78 -0.67 1.87 19.52
N LYS A 79 -0.34 2.30 20.75
CA LYS A 79 0.83 3.13 21.04
C LYS A 79 2.14 2.44 20.60
N TYR A 80 2.23 1.13 20.83
CA TYR A 80 3.40 0.33 20.47
C TYR A 80 3.56 0.18 18.95
N ILE A 81 2.46 -0.02 18.22
CA ILE A 81 2.48 -0.06 16.74
C ILE A 81 2.99 1.27 16.18
N LEU A 82 2.51 2.40 16.72
CA LEU A 82 2.95 3.73 16.28
C LEU A 82 4.44 3.95 16.55
N SER A 83 4.96 3.51 17.70
CA SER A 83 6.40 3.62 18.01
C SER A 83 7.26 2.74 17.09
N LEU A 84 6.84 1.50 16.83
CA LEU A 84 7.58 0.61 15.92
C LEU A 84 7.61 1.16 14.50
N ALA A 85 6.45 1.63 14.00
CA ALA A 85 6.37 2.26 12.69
C ALA A 85 7.26 3.51 12.60
N TYR A 86 7.33 4.31 13.67
CA TYR A 86 8.23 5.46 13.73
C TYR A 86 9.71 5.04 13.71
N SER A 87 10.09 4.02 14.48
CA SER A 87 11.46 3.51 14.53
C SER A 87 11.91 2.97 13.17
N ILE A 88 11.09 2.17 12.50
CA ILE A 88 11.36 1.66 11.15
C ILE A 88 11.58 2.83 10.18
N ALA A 89 10.67 3.82 10.21
CA ALA A 89 10.76 4.95 9.31
C ALA A 89 11.98 5.86 9.58
N ARG A 90 12.46 5.94 10.84
CA ARG A 90 13.71 6.63 11.19
C ARG A 90 14.96 5.89 10.71
N GLN A 91 14.91 4.56 10.73
CA GLN A 91 16.03 3.71 10.35
C GLN A 91 16.27 3.70 8.83
N ARG A 92 15.26 4.05 8.02
CA ARG A 92 15.44 4.27 6.58
C ARG A 92 16.55 5.29 6.32
N SER A 93 17.54 4.92 5.52
CA SER A 93 18.67 5.78 5.14
C SER A 93 18.31 6.93 4.18
N THR A 94 17.02 7.13 3.89
CA THR A 94 16.54 8.11 2.90
C THR A 94 16.48 9.53 3.48
N THR A 95 16.74 10.56 2.66
CA THR A 95 16.65 11.99 3.02
C THR A 95 15.28 12.40 3.60
N ASN A 96 14.20 11.68 3.25
CA ASN A 96 12.84 11.93 3.72
C ASN A 96 12.52 11.17 5.02
N LYS A 97 13.33 11.34 6.07
CA LYS A 97 13.02 10.78 7.38
C LYS A 97 11.86 11.54 8.01
N PRO A 98 10.76 10.86 8.39
CA PRO A 98 9.67 11.53 9.07
C PRO A 98 10.11 12.00 10.45
N THR A 99 9.95 13.30 10.72
CA THR A 99 10.32 13.91 12.00
C THR A 99 9.33 13.53 13.10
N LYS A 100 8.06 13.30 12.75
CA LYS A 100 6.96 13.05 13.67
C LYS A 100 6.46 11.60 13.57
N PRO A 101 6.01 11.00 14.70
CA PRO A 101 5.40 9.68 14.68
C PRO A 101 4.09 9.69 13.87
N PRO A 102 3.68 8.52 13.34
CA PRO A 102 2.40 8.40 12.67
C PRO A 102 1.25 8.71 13.65
N GLY A 103 0.20 9.37 13.15
CA GLY A 103 -0.95 9.73 13.96
C GLY A 103 -1.90 8.55 14.25
N LYS A 104 -2.84 8.72 15.18
CA LYS A 104 -3.82 7.68 15.57
C LYS A 104 -4.62 7.09 14.40
N ASN A 105 -4.89 7.89 13.36
CA ASN A 105 -5.63 7.46 12.18
C ASN A 105 -4.80 6.50 11.32
N TRP A 106 -3.47 6.59 11.36
CA TRP A 106 -2.59 5.68 10.64
C TRP A 106 -2.69 4.26 11.21
N ALA A 107 -2.66 4.09 12.54
CA ALA A 107 -2.85 2.78 13.16
C ALA A 107 -4.22 2.16 12.85
N ARG A 108 -5.28 2.98 12.78
CA ARG A 108 -6.60 2.52 12.34
C ARG A 108 -6.59 2.05 10.89
N ALA A 109 -5.93 2.79 10.00
CA ALA A 109 -5.80 2.41 8.60
C ALA A 109 -4.93 1.14 8.43
N PHE A 110 -3.87 1.01 9.21
CA PHE A 110 -3.02 -0.18 9.27
C PHE A 110 -3.82 -1.41 9.67
N GLY A 111 -4.62 -1.35 10.74
CA GLY A 111 -5.49 -2.47 11.13
C GLY A 111 -6.60 -2.79 10.12
N LYS A 112 -6.99 -1.84 9.25
CA LYS A 112 -7.90 -2.14 8.12
C LYS A 112 -7.20 -2.87 6.98
N ARG A 113 -5.91 -2.59 6.75
CA ARG A 113 -5.09 -3.27 5.74
C ARG A 113 -4.70 -4.69 6.16
N HIS A 114 -4.49 -4.90 7.47
CA HIS A 114 -4.04 -6.17 8.04
C HIS A 114 -5.08 -6.75 9.02
N PRO A 115 -6.16 -7.38 8.51
CA PRO A 115 -7.26 -7.87 9.33
C PRO A 115 -6.83 -8.96 10.33
N GLU A 116 -5.76 -9.69 10.04
CA GLU A 116 -5.13 -10.69 10.91
C GLU A 116 -4.67 -10.13 12.26
N LEU A 117 -4.23 -8.86 12.29
CA LEU A 117 -3.86 -8.17 13.52
C LEU A 117 -5.05 -7.48 14.18
N ARG A 118 -6.10 -7.13 13.42
CA ARG A 118 -7.23 -6.32 13.90
C ARG A 118 -7.93 -6.92 15.12
N ALA A 119 -8.07 -8.24 15.16
CA ALA A 119 -8.70 -8.94 16.28
C ALA A 119 -7.85 -8.93 17.57
N ARG A 120 -6.54 -8.67 17.44
CA ARG A 120 -5.56 -8.75 18.53
C ARG A 120 -5.06 -7.38 19.00
N ILE A 121 -5.46 -6.32 18.31
CA ILE A 121 -5.13 -4.93 18.68
C ILE A 121 -6.08 -4.48 19.79
N VAL A 122 -5.50 -4.11 20.92
CA VAL A 122 -6.24 -3.61 22.08
C VAL A 122 -6.19 -2.08 22.11
N ARG A 123 -7.34 -1.46 22.34
CA ARG A 123 -7.42 -0.02 22.62
C ARG A 123 -6.98 0.20 24.06
N PRO A 124 -6.26 1.30 24.36
CA PRO A 124 -6.03 1.66 25.75
C PRO A 124 -7.40 1.75 26.46
N ILE A 125 -7.47 1.10 27.63
CA ILE A 125 -8.53 1.35 28.60
C ILE A 125 -8.20 2.72 29.20
N ASP A 126 -9.12 3.67 29.10
CA ASP A 126 -9.02 4.98 29.76
C ASP A 126 -9.20 4.83 31.28
#